data_AF-A0A924N870-F1
#
_entry.id   AF-A0A924N870-F1
#
_cell.length_a   1.000
_cell.length_b   1.000
_cell.length_c   1.000
_cell.angle_alpha   90.00
_cell.angle_beta   90.00
_cell.angle_gamma   90.00
#
_symmetry.space_group_name_H-M   'P 1'
#
loop_
_entity.id
_entity.type
_entity.pdbx_description
1 polymer ?
#
loop_
_entity_poly.entity_id
_entity_poly.type
_entity_poly.pdbx_seq_one_letter_code
_entity_poly.pdbx_strand_id
1 'polypeptide(L)'
;ASRGGPLSSAWLDESVHLTDANGAIFDARHAFAGCIPGIHEVLRRQGLLVGTWCLDPNECLSPGQAEEITRVSAAYPGLTDDAFVAEHLDAWLA
;
A
#
# COMPACT_ATOMS: atom_id res chain seq x y z
N ALA A 1 2.40 -4.25 35.86
CA ALA A 1 2.34 -3.39 34.66
C ALA A 1 1.08 -2.52 34.77
N SER A 2 1.21 -1.20 34.69
CA SER A 2 0.03 -0.32 34.60
C SER A 2 -0.72 -0.66 33.31
N ARG A 3 -2.01 -0.96 33.41
CA ARG A 3 -2.85 -1.10 32.22
C ARG A 3 -2.96 0.29 31.59
N GLY A 4 -2.53 0.42 30.34
CA GLY A 4 -2.69 1.66 29.57
C GLY A 4 -4.15 2.09 29.57
N GLY A 5 -4.39 3.40 29.67
CA GLY A 5 -5.73 3.97 29.57
C GLY A 5 -6.43 3.60 28.26
N PRO A 6 -7.73 3.86 28.15
CA PRO A 6 -8.49 3.53 26.94
C PRO A 6 -7.89 4.23 25.70
N LEU A 7 -7.80 3.51 24.59
CA LEU A 7 -7.36 4.05 23.30
C LEU A 7 -8.34 5.13 22.82
N SER A 8 -7.82 6.18 22.19
CA SER A 8 -8.66 7.21 21.59
C SER A 8 -9.45 6.66 20.40
N SER A 9 -10.61 7.23 20.10
CA SER A 9 -11.39 6.85 18.91
C SER A 9 -10.60 7.07 17.61
N ALA A 10 -9.82 8.15 17.53
CA ALA A 10 -8.98 8.43 16.38
C ALA A 10 -7.98 7.31 16.08
N TRP A 11 -7.39 6.70 17.12
CA TRP A 11 -6.50 5.55 16.97
C TRP A 11 -7.23 4.31 16.42
N LEU A 12 -8.50 4.12 16.79
CA LEU A 12 -9.30 3.01 16.28
C LEU A 12 -9.66 3.25 14.80
N ASP A 13 -10.02 4.48 14.44
CA ASP A 13 -10.35 4.85 13.05
C ASP A 13 -9.12 4.69 12.13
N GLU A 14 -7.96 5.17 12.55
CA GLU A 14 -6.70 5.03 11.80
C GLU A 14 -6.31 3.56 11.62
N SER A 15 -6.51 2.73 12.65
CA SER A 15 -6.29 1.28 12.57
C SER A 15 -7.18 0.62 11.51
N VAL A 16 -8.44 1.04 11.38
CA VAL A 16 -9.35 0.54 10.33
C VAL A 16 -8.87 0.94 8.95
N HIS A 17 -8.48 2.20 8.74
CA HIS A 17 -7.96 2.67 7.46
C HIS A 17 -6.69 1.92 7.06
N LEU A 18 -5.75 1.75 7.98
CA LEU A 18 -4.50 1.03 7.73
C LEU A 18 -4.76 -0.45 7.41
N THR A 19 -5.70 -1.08 8.10
CA THR A 19 -6.09 -2.47 7.83
C THR A 19 -6.71 -2.63 6.44
N ASP A 20 -7.56 -1.70 6.01
CA ASP A 20 -8.14 -1.70 4.66
C ASP A 20 -7.07 -1.47 3.58
N ALA A 21 -6.18 -0.49 3.77
CA ALA A 21 -5.07 -0.22 2.87
C ALA A 21 -4.13 -1.43 2.72
N ASN A 22 -3.74 -2.04 3.84
CA ASN A 22 -2.93 -3.26 3.85
C ASN A 22 -3.65 -4.42 3.15
N GLY A 23 -4.97 -4.55 3.32
CA GLY A 23 -5.77 -5.56 2.66
C GLY A 23 -5.73 -5.46 1.13
N ALA A 24 -5.73 -4.24 0.59
CA ALA A 24 -5.63 -3.99 -0.84
C ALA A 24 -4.20 -4.18 -1.38
N ILE A 25 -3.19 -3.65 -0.68
CA ILE A 25 -1.78 -3.70 -1.11
C ILE A 25 -1.24 -5.13 -1.03
N PHE A 26 -1.44 -5.81 0.10
CA PHE A 26 -0.91 -7.16 0.33
C PHE A 26 -1.86 -8.27 -0.14
N ASP A 27 -2.98 -7.91 -0.76
CA ASP A 27 -3.89 -8.85 -1.39
C ASP A 27 -4.52 -9.89 -0.45
N ALA A 28 -4.90 -9.47 0.75
CA ALA A 28 -5.40 -10.36 1.80
C ALA A 28 -6.65 -11.15 1.38
N ARG A 29 -7.50 -10.60 0.49
CA ARG A 29 -8.70 -11.26 -0.04
C ARG A 29 -8.39 -12.45 -0.95
N HIS A 30 -7.22 -12.47 -1.59
CA HIS A 30 -6.80 -13.54 -2.49
C HIS A 30 -5.64 -14.35 -1.90
N ALA A 31 -5.63 -14.49 -0.56
CA ALA A 31 -4.62 -15.25 0.17
C ALA A 31 -3.17 -14.81 -0.14
N PHE A 32 -2.96 -13.49 -0.31
CA PHE A 32 -1.66 -12.87 -0.55
C PHE A 32 -1.03 -13.22 -1.92
N ALA A 33 -1.81 -13.75 -2.87
CA ALA A 33 -1.31 -14.13 -4.20
C ALA A 33 -0.67 -12.95 -4.95
N GLY A 34 -1.24 -11.75 -4.82
CA GLY A 34 -0.75 -10.51 -5.41
C GLY A 34 0.06 -9.62 -4.47
N CYS A 35 0.61 -10.16 -3.38
CA CYS A 35 1.30 -9.38 -2.35
C CYS A 35 2.50 -8.59 -2.89
N ILE A 36 3.48 -9.27 -3.50
CA ILE A 36 4.66 -8.62 -4.09
C ILE A 36 4.28 -7.69 -5.25
N PRO A 37 3.48 -8.10 -6.26
CA PRO A 37 3.11 -7.21 -7.35
C PRO A 37 2.25 -6.03 -6.87
N GLY A 38 1.50 -6.17 -5.77
CA GLY A 38 0.77 -5.08 -5.12
C GLY A 38 1.68 -4.02 -4.52
N ILE A 39 2.76 -4.42 -3.83
CA ILE A 39 3.81 -3.49 -3.39
C ILE A 39 4.48 -2.83 -4.59
N HIS A 40 4.83 -3.61 -5.62
CA HIS A 40 5.44 -3.07 -6.83
C HIS A 40 4.51 -2.08 -7.54
N GLU A 41 3.18 -2.28 -7.51
CA GLU A 41 2.22 -1.35 -8.09
C GLU A 41 2.23 0.00 -7.38
N VAL A 42 2.36 0.03 -6.05
CA VAL A 42 2.54 1.28 -5.29
C VAL A 42 3.84 1.98 -5.70
N LEU A 43 4.96 1.25 -5.70
CA LEU A 43 6.27 1.79 -6.10
C LEU A 43 6.30 2.26 -7.55
N ARG A 44 5.59 1.56 -8.45
CA ARG A 44 5.44 1.93 -9.86
C ARG A 44 4.65 3.22 -10.00
N ARG A 45 3.57 3.41 -9.25
CA ARG A 45 2.82 4.68 -9.21
C ARG A 45 3.66 5.84 -8.68
N GLN A 46 4.59 5.56 -7.76
CA GLN A 46 5.56 6.52 -7.24
C GLN A 46 6.76 6.78 -8.19
N GLY A 47 6.86 6.05 -9.30
CA GLY A 47 7.97 6.19 -10.26
C GLY A 47 9.28 5.51 -9.83
N LEU A 48 9.29 4.79 -8.70
CA LEU A 48 10.46 4.06 -8.22
C LEU A 48 10.70 2.75 -8.99
N LEU A 49 9.64 2.18 -9.58
CA LEU A 49 9.71 1.01 -10.46
C LEU A 49 9.03 1.29 -11.80
N VAL A 50 9.49 0.62 -12.86
CA VAL A 50 8.92 0.75 -14.22
C VAL A 50 7.68 -0.13 -14.41
N GLY A 51 7.54 -1.21 -13.62
CA GLY A 51 6.45 -2.17 -13.73
C GLY A 51 6.32 -3.03 -12.49
N THR A 52 5.37 -3.96 -12.51
CA THR A 52 5.03 -4.83 -11.37
C THR A 52 5.61 -6.23 -11.48
N TRP A 53 6.67 -6.41 -12.26
CA TRP A 53 7.22 -7.73 -12.55
C TRP A 53 7.85 -8.37 -11.31
N CYS A 54 7.63 -9.68 -11.17
CA CYS A 54 8.19 -10.51 -10.11
C CYS A 54 9.18 -11.53 -10.69
N LEU A 55 9.94 -12.20 -9.81
CA LEU A 55 10.85 -13.27 -10.24
C LEU A 55 10.09 -14.47 -10.79
N ASP A 56 8.96 -14.84 -10.18
CA ASP A 56 8.00 -15.77 -10.77
C ASP A 56 7.10 -14.98 -11.75
N PRO A 57 7.09 -15.31 -13.05
CA PRO A 57 6.24 -14.61 -14.01
C PRO A 57 4.74 -14.85 -13.79
N ASN A 58 4.35 -15.85 -12.99
CA ASN A 58 2.97 -16.11 -12.62
C ASN A 58 2.51 -15.31 -11.40
N GLU A 59 3.43 -14.69 -10.66
CA GLU A 59 3.12 -13.82 -9.54
C GLU A 59 2.76 -12.42 -10.07
N CYS A 60 1.46 -12.19 -10.27
CA CYS A 60 0.89 -10.97 -10.82
C CYS A 60 -0.22 -10.40 -9.92
N LEU A 61 -0.69 -9.19 -10.22
CA LEU A 61 -1.80 -8.61 -9.49
C LEU A 61 -3.05 -9.49 -9.61
N SER A 62 -3.73 -9.71 -8.49
CA SER A 62 -5.03 -10.37 -8.50
C SER A 62 -6.08 -9.52 -9.23
N PRO A 63 -7.13 -10.14 -9.79
CA PRO A 63 -8.23 -9.40 -10.42
C PRO A 63 -8.81 -8.33 -9.49
N GLY A 64 -8.86 -7.08 -9.94
CA GLY A 64 -9.40 -5.96 -9.18
C GLY A 64 -8.43 -5.33 -8.15
N GLN A 65 -7.23 -5.88 -7.98
CA GLN A 65 -6.30 -5.40 -6.95
C GLN A 65 -5.78 -3.98 -7.26
N ALA A 66 -5.49 -3.67 -8.53
CA ALA A 66 -5.05 -2.33 -8.94
C ALA A 66 -6.12 -1.27 -8.64
N GLU A 67 -7.39 -1.61 -8.85
CA GLU A 67 -8.54 -0.76 -8.54
C GLU A 67 -8.71 -0.57 -7.03
N GLU A 68 -8.53 -1.62 -6.23
CA GLU A 68 -8.57 -1.52 -4.78
C GLU A 68 -7.42 -0.66 -4.23
N ILE A 69 -6.20 -0.78 -4.78
CA ILE A 69 -5.08 0.11 -4.43
C ILE A 69 -5.45 1.56 -4.76
N THR A 70 -6.03 1.83 -5.93
CA THR A 70 -6.53 3.18 -6.28
C THR A 70 -7.57 3.68 -5.29
N ARG A 71 -8.52 2.82 -4.90
CA ARG A 71 -9.57 3.17 -3.94
C ARG A 71 -8.98 3.56 -2.58
N VAL A 72 -8.08 2.76 -2.02
CA VAL A 72 -7.53 3.03 -0.68
C VAL A 72 -6.60 4.24 -0.67
N SER A 73 -5.80 4.45 -1.74
CA SER A 73 -4.96 5.66 -1.86
C SER A 73 -5.81 6.93 -1.93
N ALA A 74 -6.96 6.89 -2.62
CA ALA A 74 -7.88 8.03 -2.68
C ALA A 74 -8.66 8.24 -1.37
N ALA A 75 -9.06 7.15 -0.69
CA ALA A 75 -9.81 7.20 0.55
C ALA A 75 -8.97 7.67 1.74
N TYR A 76 -7.68 7.31 1.76
CA TYR A 76 -6.78 7.54 2.90
C TYR A 76 -5.49 8.24 2.44
N PRO A 77 -5.56 9.49 1.93
CA PRO A 77 -4.38 10.20 1.41
C PRO A 77 -3.31 10.47 2.48
N GLY A 78 -3.67 10.41 3.77
CA GLY A 78 -2.72 10.54 4.88
C GLY A 78 -1.89 9.29 5.16
N LEU A 79 -2.15 8.17 4.47
CA LEU A 79 -1.38 6.92 4.60
C LEU A 79 -0.32 6.76 3.49
N THR A 80 -0.16 7.74 2.60
CA THR A 80 0.84 7.69 1.53
C THR A 80 1.90 8.78 1.70
N ASP A 81 3.13 8.44 1.32
CA ASP A 81 4.28 9.35 1.33
C ASP A 81 4.55 9.92 -0.08
N ASP A 82 3.55 9.93 -0.96
CA ASP A 82 3.73 10.20 -2.40
C ASP A 82 4.37 11.56 -2.68
N ALA A 83 4.01 12.59 -1.91
CA ALA A 83 4.59 13.93 -2.04
C ALA A 83 6.08 13.95 -1.66
N PHE A 84 6.45 13.25 -0.59
CA PHE A 84 7.83 13.14 -0.13
C PHE A 84 8.67 12.34 -1.15
N VAL A 85 8.14 11.23 -1.66
CA VAL A 85 8.81 10.44 -2.69
C VAL A 85 9.01 11.27 -3.96
N ALA A 86 7.99 12.01 -4.41
CA ALA A 86 8.09 12.87 -5.58
C ALA A 86 9.15 13.98 -5.43
N GLU A 87 9.32 14.54 -4.24
CA GLU A 87 10.34 15.58 -3.98
C GLU A 87 11.78 15.05 -4.13
N HIS A 88 12.00 13.77 -3.87
CA HIS A 88 13.35 13.18 -3.79
C HIS A 88 13.68 12.18 -4.91
N LEU A 89 12.69 11.83 -5.74
CA LEU A 89 12.81 10.78 -6.74
C LEU A 89 14.01 10.96 -7.69
N ASP A 90 14.17 12.18 -8.23
CA ASP A 90 15.26 12.49 -9.17
C ASP A 90 16.64 12.33 -8.52
N ALA A 91 16.77 12.67 -7.24
CA ALA A 91 18.04 12.55 -6.52
C ALA A 91 18.40 11.08 -6.22
N TRP A 92 17.40 10.21 -6.01
CA TRP A 92 17.62 8.78 -5.74
C TRP A 92 17.91 7.97 -7.00
N LEU A 93 17.41 8.40 -8.16
CA LEU A 93 17.57 7.71 -9.45
C LEU A 93 18.70 8.26 -10.33
N ALA A 94 19.46 9.25 -9.82
CA ALA A 94 20.60 9.86 -10.51
C ALA A 94 21.86 8.99 -10.56
#